data_AF-A0A432EFK9-F1
#
_entry.id   AF-A0A432EFK9-F1
#
_cell.length_a   1.000
_cell.length_b   1.000
_cell.length_c   1.000
_cell.angle_alpha   90.00
_cell.angle_beta   90.00
_cell.angle_gamma   90.00
#
_symmetry.space_group_name_H-M   'P 1'
#
loop_
_entity.id
_entity.type
_entity.pdbx_description
1 polymer ?
#
loop_
_entity_poly.entity_id
_entity_poly.type
_entity_poly.pdbx_seq_one_letter_code
_entity_poly.pdbx_strand_id
1 'polypeptide(L)' 'MLYHIKKLLRKRQLEKVRELLDHAKFVDGRLSAGKVAQRVKHNEEMAGSKQQMEYLNTLVLGALAEHPLFK' A
#
# COMPACT_ATOMS: atom_id res chain seq x y z
N MET A 1 7.33 -18.43 8.48
CA MET A 1 5.90 -18.74 8.30
C MET A 1 5.13 -17.43 8.26
N LEU A 2 4.20 -17.24 7.33
CA LEU A 2 3.41 -16.00 7.18
C LEU A 2 1.94 -16.27 7.52
N TYR A 3 1.25 -15.29 8.10
CA TYR A 3 -0.16 -15.37 8.48
C TYR A 3 -1.02 -14.49 7.57
N HIS A 4 -2.15 -15.01 7.11
CA HIS A 4 -3.03 -14.31 6.17
C HIS A 4 -4.29 -13.79 6.88
N ILE A 5 -4.40 -12.47 7.04
CA ILE A 5 -5.60 -11.78 7.51
C ILE A 5 -6.55 -11.55 6.34
N LYS A 6 -7.56 -12.42 6.22
CA LYS A 6 -8.56 -12.34 5.15
C LYS A 6 -9.48 -11.13 5.34
N LYS A 7 -9.88 -10.51 4.23
CA LYS A 7 -10.87 -9.41 4.21
C LYS A 7 -10.49 -8.22 5.11
N LEU A 8 -9.20 -7.94 5.25
CA LEU A 8 -8.69 -6.80 6.02
C LEU A 8 -9.35 -5.49 5.59
N LEU A 9 -9.38 -5.21 4.29
CA LEU A 9 -10.12 -4.09 3.72
C LEU A 9 -11.52 -4.52 3.30
N ARG A 10 -12.53 -3.77 3.74
CA ARG A 10 -13.92 -3.93 3.23
C ARG A 10 -13.99 -3.47 1.78
N LYS A 11 -14.97 -3.97 1.02
CA LYS A 11 -15.15 -3.67 -0.42
C LYS A 11 -15.05 -2.17 -0.74
N ARG A 12 -15.76 -1.33 0.02
CA ARG A 12 -15.76 0.14 -0.15
C ARG A 12 -14.41 0.79 0.15
N GLN A 13 -13.63 0.24 1.07
CA GLN A 13 -12.27 0.71 1.35
C GLN A 13 -11.34 0.36 0.18
N LEU A 14 -11.45 -0.86 -0.34
CA LEU A 14 -10.67 -1.30 -1.50
C LEU A 14 -10.99 -0.50 -2.77
N GLU A 15 -12.26 -0.15 -3.00
CA GLU A 15 -12.68 0.71 -4.11
C GLU A 15 -12.00 2.08 -4.05
N LYS A 16 -11.99 2.73 -2.87
CA LYS A 16 -11.29 4.02 -2.67
C LYS A 16 -9.79 3.94 -2.90
N VAL A 17 -9.16 2.85 -2.46
CA VAL A 17 -7.73 2.61 -2.72
C VAL A 17 -7.48 2.53 -4.22
N ARG A 18 -8.29 1.77 -4.96
CA ARG A 18 -8.15 1.63 -6.42
C ARG A 18 -8.35 2.95 -7.15
N GLU A 19 -9.41 3.68 -6.83
CA GLU A 19 -9.69 5.00 -7.42
C GLU A 19 -8.50 5.97 -7.24
N LEU A 20 -7.92 6.01 -6.04
CA LEU A 20 -6.76 6.84 -5.77
C LEU A 20 -5.53 6.39 -6.58
N LEU A 21 -5.30 5.08 -6.68
CA LEU A 21 -4.17 4.53 -7.44
C LEU A 21 -4.32 4.69 -8.95
N ASP A 22 -5.54 4.61 -9.50
CA ASP A 22 -5.81 4.77 -10.94
C ASP A 22 -5.43 6.17 -11.45
N HIS A 23 -5.43 7.16 -10.56
CA HIS A 23 -5.02 8.54 -10.85
C HIS A 23 -3.62 8.89 -10.35
N ALA A 24 -2.92 7.93 -9.74
CA ALA A 24 -1.58 8.14 -9.23
C ALA A 24 -0.53 8.06 -10.34
N LYS A 25 0.52 8.88 -10.24
CA LYS A 25 1.71 8.70 -11.06
C LYS A 25 2.53 7.54 -10.50
N PHE A 26 2.92 6.62 -11.36
CA PHE A 26 3.87 5.56 -11.03
C PHE A 26 5.26 5.88 -11.59
N VAL A 27 6.29 5.50 -10.84
CA VAL A 27 7.70 5.67 -11.19
C VAL A 27 8.48 4.40 -10.91
N ASP A 28 9.66 4.27 -11.47
CA ASP A 28 10.54 3.12 -11.25
C ASP A 28 10.81 2.89 -9.75
N GLY A 29 10.43 1.72 -9.25
CA GLY A 29 10.57 1.36 -7.85
C GLY A 29 12.03 1.21 -7.38
N ARG A 30 13.00 1.15 -8.29
CA ARG A 30 14.44 1.18 -7.96
C ARG A 30 14.86 2.49 -7.29
N LEU A 31 14.07 3.56 -7.43
CA LEU A 31 14.32 4.85 -6.77
C LEU A 31 14.19 4.80 -5.24
N SER A 32 13.36 3.88 -4.70
CA SER A 32 13.20 3.68 -3.25
C SER A 32 14.01 2.49 -2.71
N ALA A 33 14.72 1.78 -3.58
CA ALA A 33 15.43 0.56 -3.20
C ALA A 33 16.76 0.86 -2.50
N GLY A 34 17.04 0.13 -1.41
CA GLY A 34 18.40 0.04 -0.89
C GLY A 34 19.35 -0.65 -1.89
N LYS A 35 20.67 -0.45 -1.72
CA LYS A 35 21.73 -0.90 -2.66
C LYS A 35 21.63 -2.37 -3.11
N VAL A 36 21.22 -3.26 -2.22
CA VAL A 36 21.09 -4.70 -2.52
C VAL A 36 19.87 -4.98 -3.39
N ALA A 37 18.72 -4.38 -3.05
CA ALA A 37 17.46 -4.64 -3.73
C ALA A 37 17.39 -4.00 -5.13
N GLN A 38 18.12 -2.92 -5.36
CA GLN A 38 18.08 -2.17 -6.62
C GLN A 38 18.39 -3.03 -7.86
N ARG A 39 19.22 -4.07 -7.71
CA ARG A 39 19.65 -4.97 -8.80
C ARG A 39 18.56 -5.91 -9.29
N VAL A 40 17.60 -6.24 -8.43
CA VAL A 40 16.58 -7.28 -8.68
C VAL A 40 15.15 -6.75 -8.56
N LYS A 41 14.99 -5.46 -8.22
CA LYS A 41 13.69 -4.82 -8.11
C LYS A 41 13.18 -4.41 -9.49
N HIS A 42 12.06 -5.01 -9.88
CA HIS A 42 11.41 -4.82 -11.17
C HIS A 42 9.93 -4.51 -10.97
N ASN A 43 9.63 -3.33 -10.40
CA ASN A 43 8.28 -2.84 -10.20
C ASN A 43 8.20 -1.33 -10.40
N GLU A 44 6.98 -0.83 -10.43
CA GLU A 44 6.70 0.59 -10.31
C GLU A 44 6.09 0.89 -8.93
N GLU A 45 6.31 2.10 -8.45
CA GLU A 45 5.78 2.59 -7.19
C GLU A 45 5.07 3.91 -7.39
N MET A 46 4.02 4.12 -6.60
CA MET A 46 3.29 5.37 -6.60
C MET A 46 4.21 6.51 -6.15
N ALA A 47 4.42 7.50 -7.03
CA ALA A 47 4.99 8.80 -6.72
C ALA A 47 3.88 9.73 -6.15
N GLY A 48 3.25 9.26 -5.07
CA GLY A 48 2.10 9.92 -4.45
C GLY A 48 2.50 11.19 -3.70
N SER A 49 1.57 12.13 -3.61
CA SER A 49 1.71 13.23 -2.66
C SER A 49 1.72 12.70 -1.22
N LYS A 50 2.30 13.49 -0.30
CA LYS A 50 2.29 13.16 1.13
C LYS A 50 0.86 12.88 1.63
N GLN A 51 -0.12 13.66 1.17
CA GLN A 51 -1.52 13.51 1.54
C GLN A 51 -2.13 12.20 1.02
N GLN A 52 -1.83 11.80 -0.22
CA GLN A 52 -2.31 10.53 -0.77
C GLN A 52 -1.73 9.34 0.02
N MET A 53 -0.45 9.41 0.36
CA MET A 53 0.21 8.37 1.16
C MET A 53 -0.34 8.29 2.59
N GLU A 54 -0.53 9.42 3.25
CA GLU A 54 -1.13 9.49 4.60
C GLU A 54 -2.56 8.93 4.61
N TYR A 55 -3.34 9.23 3.58
CA TYR A 55 -4.70 8.70 3.43
C TYR A 55 -4.72 7.18 3.29
N LEU A 56 -3.90 6.63 2.39
CA LEU A 56 -3.76 5.19 2.20
C LEU A 56 -3.29 4.49 3.48
N ASN A 57 -2.30 5.07 4.16
CA ASN A 57 -1.79 4.55 5.43
C ASN A 57 -2.88 4.51 6.49
N THR A 58 -3.63 5.59 6.66
CA THR A 58 -4.73 5.67 7.64
C THR A 58 -5.78 4.60 7.38
N LEU A 59 -6.14 4.38 6.11
CA LEU A 59 -7.10 3.37 5.71
C LEU A 59 -6.63 1.95 6.04
N VAL A 60 -5.38 1.61 5.70
CA VAL A 60 -4.83 0.26 5.91
C VAL A 60 -4.53 -0.01 7.39
N LEU A 61 -3.84 0.91 8.06
CA LEU A 61 -3.45 0.75 9.46
C LEU A 61 -4.65 0.80 10.40
N GLY A 62 -5.65 1.64 10.11
CA GLY A 62 -6.90 1.67 10.85
C GLY A 62 -7.64 0.33 10.72
N ALA A 63 -7.76 -0.21 9.50
CA ALA A 63 -8.39 -1.52 9.28
C ALA A 63 -7.64 -2.64 10.02
N LEU A 64 -6.31 -2.59 10.06
CA LEU A 64 -5.48 -3.56 10.77
C LEU A 64 -5.67 -3.48 12.29
N ALA A 65 -5.64 -2.27 12.86
CA ALA A 65 -5.83 -2.05 14.29
C ALA A 65 -7.23 -2.48 14.79
N GLU A 66 -8.25 -2.39 13.92
CA GLU A 66 -9.60 -2.87 14.24
C GLU A 66 -9.76 -4.40 14.12
N HIS A 67 -8.88 -5.08 13.37
CA HIS A 67 -9.08 -6.47 12.99
C HIS A 67 -8.86 -7.44 14.18
N PRO A 68 -9.81 -8.33 14.50
CA PRO A 68 -9.71 -9.23 15.66
C PRO A 68 -8.47 -10.13 15.67
N LEU A 69 -8.02 -10.58 14.49
CA LEU A 69 -6.81 -11.43 14.37
C LEU A 69 -5.48 -10.67 14.58
N PHE A 70 -5.49 -9.35 14.61
CA PHE A 70 -4.29 -8.54 14.86
C PHE A 70 -4.19 -8.04 16.30
N LYS A 71 -5.34 -7.94 16.98
CA LYS A 71 -5.42 -7.55 18.39
C LYS A 71 -4.88 -8.63 19.32
#